data_AF-A0A7Y2JPS9-F1
#
_entry.id   AF-A0A7Y2JPS9-F1
#
_cell.length_a   1.000
_cell.length_b   1.000
_cell.length_c   1.000
_cell.angle_alpha   90.00
_cell.angle_beta   90.00
_cell.angle_gamma   90.00
#
_symmetry.space_group_name_H-M   'P 1'
#
loop_
_entity.id
_entity.type
_entity.pdbx_description
1 polymer ?
#
loop_
_entity_poly.entity_id
_entity_poly.type
_entity_poly.pdbx_seq_one_letter_code
_entity_poly.pdbx_strand_id
1 'polypeptide(L)'
;MFTLLALALGGTAQLNAQQAVAGDDLLPPNAKPGECYARMWVPAQSRTATERVLARAESEQVRIIPARYETVTERVLVKEASSRLVVVPAQYGTETERVLVKAAYTTWKKGTGPIQKVDQATGEIMCLVEVPAEYKTVTRRVVKTPATTREVTIPAEYQTVTVRKQAEPAREVRTTIPAEYQTITKTELVSEGHLEWREILCETNMTRGRIRDIQLALQRAGHNPGSVDGVIGTGTMRAVNAYQRAKGLPVDRYLNVETVKSLGVALR
;
A
#
# COMPACT_ATOMS: atom_id res chain seq x y z
N MET A 1 11.20 14.46 18.41
CA MET A 1 11.39 13.41 19.43
C MET A 1 11.90 12.16 18.74
N PHE A 2 13.22 11.96 18.68
CA PHE A 2 13.84 10.72 18.23
C PHE A 2 14.83 10.31 19.30
N THR A 3 14.47 9.29 20.06
CA THR A 3 15.29 8.66 21.09
C THR A 3 16.15 7.63 20.39
N LEU A 4 17.46 7.93 20.21
CA LEU A 4 18.43 6.91 19.80
C LEU A 4 18.69 6.00 21.00
N LEU A 5 18.21 4.76 20.91
CA LEU A 5 18.57 3.68 21.83
C LEU A 5 19.82 3.00 21.27
N ALA A 6 20.92 3.10 22.02
CA ALA A 6 22.15 2.38 21.78
C ALA A 6 21.92 0.86 21.95
N LEU A 7 22.27 0.07 20.93
CA LEU A 7 22.31 -1.39 21.02
C LEU A 7 23.77 -1.85 21.04
N ALA A 8 24.00 -2.68 22.05
CA ALA A 8 25.28 -2.97 22.65
C ALA A 8 26.17 -3.90 21.80
N LEU A 9 27.46 -3.74 22.06
CA LEU A 9 28.59 -4.57 21.67
C LEU A 9 28.28 -6.07 21.82
N GLY A 10 28.25 -6.79 20.70
CA GLY A 10 28.15 -8.24 20.65
C GLY A 10 29.51 -8.89 20.38
N GLY A 11 30.18 -9.31 21.45
CA GLY A 11 31.01 -10.52 21.52
C GLY A 11 32.22 -10.60 20.59
N THR A 12 33.37 -10.15 21.07
CA THR A 12 34.66 -10.70 20.64
C THR A 12 34.64 -12.21 20.93
N ALA A 13 34.66 -13.04 19.89
CA ALA A 13 34.97 -14.45 20.01
C ALA A 13 36.40 -14.57 20.58
N GLN A 14 36.50 -14.84 21.88
CA GLN A 14 37.75 -15.28 22.49
C GLN A 14 38.14 -16.59 21.82
N LEU A 15 39.17 -16.54 20.98
CA LEU A 15 39.97 -17.70 20.62
C LEU A 15 40.61 -18.20 21.92
N ASN A 16 39.89 -19.05 22.64
CA ASN A 16 40.42 -19.79 23.77
C ASN A 16 41.31 -20.90 23.20
N ALA A 17 42.57 -20.54 22.93
CA ALA A 17 43.64 -21.48 22.63
C ALA A 17 44.06 -22.18 23.94
N GLN A 18 43.19 -23.06 24.44
CA GLN A 18 43.51 -23.94 25.55
C GLN A 18 42.65 -25.20 25.45
N GLN A 19 42.91 -26.01 24.42
CA GLN A 19 42.67 -27.43 24.54
C GLN A 19 43.86 -28.03 25.28
N ALA A 20 43.65 -28.27 26.57
CA ALA A 20 44.46 -29.20 27.33
C ALA A 20 44.40 -30.56 26.62
N VAL A 21 45.50 -30.99 26.01
CA VAL A 21 45.72 -32.40 25.67
C VAL A 21 45.85 -33.13 26.98
N ALA A 22 44.74 -33.68 27.46
CA ALA A 22 44.67 -34.46 28.67
C ALA A 22 45.65 -35.64 28.58
N GLY A 23 46.49 -35.80 29.60
CA GLY A 23 47.50 -36.86 29.72
C GLY A 23 46.93 -38.28 29.88
N ASP A 24 45.63 -38.49 29.71
CA ASP A 24 44.97 -39.81 29.76
C ASP A 24 44.86 -40.51 28.39
N ASP A 25 45.16 -39.82 27.28
CA ASP A 25 45.04 -40.37 25.91
C ASP A 25 46.35 -40.98 25.36
N LEU A 26 47.36 -41.15 26.22
CA LEU A 26 48.67 -41.70 25.85
C LEU A 26 48.68 -43.23 25.77
N LEU A 27 47.71 -43.90 26.39
CA LEU A 27 47.61 -45.36 26.44
C LEU A 27 46.26 -45.84 25.90
N PRO A 28 46.20 -47.02 25.27
CA PRO A 28 44.95 -47.60 24.81
C PRO A 28 43.97 -47.82 25.97
N PRO A 29 42.70 -47.37 25.84
CA PRO A 29 41.70 -47.59 26.87
C PRO A 29 41.40 -49.09 26.99
N ASN A 30 41.48 -49.63 28.21
CA ASN A 30 41.25 -51.05 28.53
C ASN A 30 42.26 -52.04 27.91
N ALA A 31 43.55 -51.70 27.89
CA ALA A 31 44.61 -52.65 27.49
C ALA A 31 44.60 -53.93 28.33
N LYS A 32 44.55 -55.08 27.66
CA LYS A 32 44.69 -56.39 28.31
C LYS A 32 46.12 -56.91 28.22
N PRO A 33 46.60 -57.66 29.22
CA PRO A 33 47.90 -58.32 29.13
C PRO A 33 47.97 -59.25 27.91
N GLY A 34 48.97 -59.02 27.04
CA GLY A 34 49.19 -59.82 25.84
C GLY A 34 48.47 -59.35 24.56
N GLU A 35 47.70 -58.26 24.62
CA GLU A 35 47.12 -57.60 23.44
C GLU A 35 47.96 -56.37 23.04
N CYS A 36 48.03 -56.08 21.74
CA CYS A 36 48.81 -54.96 21.19
C CYS A 36 47.86 -53.96 20.56
N TYR A 37 48.16 -52.67 20.68
CA TYR A 37 47.29 -51.61 20.18
C TYR A 37 48.11 -50.58 19.40
N ALA A 38 47.48 -49.98 18.38
CA ALA A 38 48.03 -48.87 17.63
C ALA A 38 47.00 -47.75 17.48
N ARG A 39 47.46 -46.50 17.49
CA ARG A 39 46.63 -45.32 17.18
C ARG A 39 46.46 -45.21 15.68
N MET A 40 45.22 -45.21 15.23
CA MET A 40 44.86 -45.16 13.81
C MET A 40 43.99 -43.93 13.53
N TRP A 41 44.25 -43.27 12.40
CA TRP A 41 43.48 -42.09 11.99
C TRP A 41 42.14 -42.51 11.38
N VAL A 42 41.05 -42.11 12.04
CA VAL A 42 39.70 -42.18 11.49
C VAL A 42 39.40 -40.85 10.79
N PRO A 43 39.06 -40.85 9.50
CA PRO A 43 38.80 -39.61 8.77
C PRO A 43 37.50 -38.94 9.26
N ALA A 44 37.48 -37.61 9.21
CA ALA A 44 36.31 -36.81 9.48
C ALA A 44 35.14 -37.22 8.57
N GLN A 45 33.94 -37.30 9.14
CA GLN A 45 32.72 -37.52 8.37
C GLN A 45 31.99 -36.20 8.17
N SER A 46 31.57 -35.93 6.93
CA SER A 46 30.77 -34.76 6.58
C SER A 46 29.49 -35.19 5.88
N ARG A 47 28.46 -34.35 5.99
CA ARG A 47 27.20 -34.52 5.25
C ARG A 47 26.83 -33.22 4.56
N THR A 48 26.13 -33.33 3.44
CA THR A 48 25.55 -32.16 2.78
C THR A 48 24.19 -31.86 3.39
N ALA A 49 24.03 -30.64 3.91
CA ALA A 49 22.76 -30.12 4.40
C ALA A 49 22.28 -28.99 3.49
N THR A 50 20.97 -28.94 3.24
CA THR A 50 20.33 -27.86 2.46
C THR A 50 19.69 -26.87 3.42
N GLU A 51 20.00 -25.58 3.25
CA GLU A 51 19.43 -24.49 4.03
C GLU A 51 18.73 -23.50 3.09
N ARG A 52 17.51 -23.09 3.43
CA ARG A 52 16.77 -22.05 2.69
C ARG A 52 17.09 -20.69 3.30
N VAL A 53 17.79 -19.86 2.53
CA VAL A 53 18.17 -18.51 2.95
C VAL A 53 17.36 -17.47 2.18
N LEU A 54 17.05 -16.36 2.85
CA LEU A 54 16.36 -15.22 2.26
C LEU A 54 17.31 -14.54 1.26
N ALA A 55 16.99 -14.62 -0.03
CA ALA A 55 17.80 -13.97 -1.06
C ALA A 55 17.34 -12.55 -1.35
N ARG A 56 16.02 -12.33 -1.33
CA ARG A 56 15.41 -11.01 -1.45
C ARG A 56 14.21 -10.92 -0.52
N ALA A 57 14.21 -9.91 0.34
CA ALA A 57 13.08 -9.62 1.22
C ALA A 57 11.84 -9.23 0.42
N GLU A 58 10.67 -9.41 1.01
CA GLU A 58 9.44 -8.84 0.48
C GLU A 58 9.58 -7.32 0.37
N SER A 59 9.00 -6.76 -0.69
CA SER A 59 9.04 -5.32 -0.93
C SER A 59 7.73 -4.84 -1.53
N GLU A 60 7.43 -3.55 -1.34
CA GLU A 60 6.26 -2.91 -1.93
C GLU A 60 6.70 -1.95 -3.03
N GLN A 61 6.14 -2.12 -4.23
CA GLN A 61 6.24 -1.12 -5.28
C GLN A 61 5.08 -0.15 -5.17
N VAL A 62 5.38 1.12 -4.87
CA VAL A 62 4.39 2.19 -4.79
C VAL A 62 4.36 2.98 -6.10
N ARG A 63 3.22 2.99 -6.78
CA ARG A 63 2.98 3.80 -7.97
C ARG A 63 1.96 4.90 -7.66
N ILE A 64 2.36 6.16 -7.85
CA ILE A 64 1.50 7.32 -7.66
C ILE A 64 0.73 7.58 -8.96
N ILE A 65 -0.61 7.60 -8.88
CA ILE A 65 -1.50 8.01 -9.96
C ILE A 65 -1.92 9.45 -9.66
N PRO A 66 -1.58 10.44 -10.53
CA PRO A 66 -1.89 11.84 -10.28
C PRO A 66 -3.40 12.12 -10.36
N ALA A 67 -3.83 13.22 -9.74
CA ALA A 67 -5.21 13.66 -9.80
C ALA A 67 -5.61 14.06 -11.23
N ARG A 68 -6.81 13.67 -11.65
CA ARG A 68 -7.41 14.06 -12.92
C ARG A 68 -8.35 15.24 -12.71
N TYR A 69 -8.21 16.24 -13.57
CA TYR A 69 -9.04 17.43 -13.57
C TYR A 69 -9.87 17.52 -14.84
N GLU A 70 -11.07 18.07 -14.72
CA GLU A 70 -11.93 18.40 -15.85
C GLU A 70 -12.38 19.87 -15.76
N THR A 71 -12.67 20.46 -16.91
CA THR A 71 -13.16 21.83 -17.00
C THR A 71 -14.66 21.80 -17.10
N VAL A 72 -15.35 22.38 -16.10
CA VAL A 72 -16.80 22.46 -16.06
C VAL A 72 -17.22 23.92 -16.19
N THR A 73 -18.23 24.18 -17.02
CA THR A 73 -18.86 25.50 -17.14
C THR A 73 -19.95 25.64 -16.10
N GLU A 74 -19.80 26.63 -15.21
CA GLU A 74 -20.80 26.95 -14.19
C GLU A 74 -21.38 28.34 -14.43
N ARG A 75 -22.69 28.47 -14.27
CA ARG A 75 -23.37 29.77 -14.32
C ARG A 75 -23.33 30.40 -12.93
N VAL A 76 -22.55 31.45 -12.78
CA VAL A 76 -22.46 32.24 -11.55
C VAL A 76 -23.41 33.44 -11.68
N LEU A 77 -24.23 33.66 -10.66
CA LEU A 77 -25.06 34.85 -10.54
C LEU A 77 -24.15 36.05 -10.24
N VAL A 78 -24.08 37.00 -11.17
CA VAL A 78 -23.24 38.21 -10.99
C VAL A 78 -24.07 39.35 -10.45
N LYS A 79 -25.37 39.38 -10.77
CA LYS A 79 -26.29 40.41 -10.31
C LYS A 79 -27.68 39.83 -10.12
N GLU A 80 -28.19 39.97 -8.91
CA GLU A 80 -29.53 39.55 -8.53
C GLU A 80 -30.61 40.28 -9.36
N ALA A 81 -31.76 39.63 -9.52
CA ALA A 81 -32.92 40.28 -10.11
C ALA A 81 -33.35 41.45 -9.20
N SER A 82 -33.67 42.59 -9.80
CA SER A 82 -34.13 43.76 -9.06
C SER A 82 -35.39 44.32 -9.70
N SER A 83 -36.16 45.10 -8.96
CA SER A 83 -37.32 45.78 -9.52
C SER A 83 -37.17 47.29 -9.45
N ARG A 84 -37.76 47.98 -10.42
CA ARG A 84 -37.83 49.45 -10.43
C ARG A 84 -39.27 49.89 -10.63
N LEU A 85 -39.70 50.84 -9.81
CA LEU A 85 -40.98 51.51 -9.94
C LEU A 85 -40.89 52.57 -11.05
N VAL A 86 -41.75 52.44 -12.06
CA VAL A 86 -41.93 53.43 -13.12
C VAL A 86 -43.26 54.13 -12.89
N VAL A 87 -43.22 55.46 -12.80
CA VAL A 87 -44.42 56.28 -12.59
C VAL A 87 -45.15 56.44 -13.93
N VAL A 88 -46.38 55.93 -14.01
CA VAL A 88 -47.28 56.20 -15.13
C VAL A 88 -48.00 57.52 -14.82
N PRO A 89 -47.79 58.58 -15.63
CA PRO A 89 -48.32 59.90 -15.32
C PRO A 89 -49.85 59.93 -15.34
N ALA A 90 -50.44 60.77 -14.50
CA ALA A 90 -51.89 60.96 -14.44
C ALA A 90 -52.43 61.51 -15.77
N GLN A 91 -53.57 61.00 -16.22
CA GLN A 91 -54.28 61.52 -17.38
C GLN A 91 -55.31 62.55 -16.93
N TYR A 92 -55.26 63.73 -17.54
CA TYR A 92 -56.13 64.84 -17.21
C TYR A 92 -57.18 65.04 -18.31
N GLY A 93 -58.40 65.37 -17.91
CA GLY A 93 -59.46 65.82 -18.79
C GLY A 93 -60.03 67.15 -18.34
N THR A 94 -60.86 67.75 -19.18
CA THR A 94 -61.62 68.96 -18.82
C THR A 94 -63.09 68.61 -18.71
N GLU A 95 -63.69 68.97 -17.59
CA GLU A 95 -65.14 68.92 -17.37
C GLU A 95 -65.69 70.34 -17.37
N THR A 96 -66.82 70.51 -18.06
CA THR A 96 -67.54 71.78 -18.16
C THR A 96 -68.78 71.71 -17.31
N GLU A 97 -68.84 72.54 -16.28
CA GLU A 97 -70.02 72.70 -15.43
C GLU A 97 -70.62 74.08 -15.67
N ARG A 98 -71.93 74.13 -15.92
CA ARG A 98 -72.66 75.40 -16.07
C ARG A 98 -73.08 75.86 -14.69
N VAL A 99 -72.32 76.80 -14.14
CA VAL A 99 -72.63 77.39 -12.83
C VAL A 99 -73.56 78.58 -13.03
N LEU A 100 -74.66 78.58 -12.28
CA LEU A 100 -75.61 79.69 -12.24
C LEU A 100 -74.91 80.92 -11.63
N VAL A 101 -74.72 81.98 -12.42
CA VAL A 101 -74.13 83.24 -11.94
C VAL A 101 -75.23 84.18 -11.46
N LYS A 102 -76.37 84.19 -12.16
CA LYS A 102 -77.53 85.00 -11.81
C LYS A 102 -78.80 84.24 -12.16
N ALA A 103 -79.67 84.07 -11.16
CA ALA A 103 -80.98 83.42 -11.34
C ALA A 103 -81.86 84.19 -12.34
N ALA A 104 -82.75 83.47 -13.01
CA ALA A 104 -83.76 84.10 -13.86
C ALA A 104 -84.64 85.00 -12.99
N TYR A 105 -84.99 86.16 -13.52
CA TYR A 105 -85.84 87.11 -12.82
C TYR A 105 -86.76 87.82 -13.80
N THR A 106 -87.92 88.20 -13.31
CA THR A 106 -88.91 88.91 -14.10
C THR A 106 -88.72 90.41 -13.96
N THR A 107 -88.69 91.13 -15.08
CA THR A 107 -88.63 92.59 -15.07
C THR A 107 -89.60 93.18 -16.08
N TRP A 108 -90.12 94.37 -15.78
CA TRP A 108 -91.08 95.05 -16.66
C TRP A 108 -90.33 95.80 -17.75
N LYS A 109 -90.61 95.48 -19.02
CA LYS A 109 -90.10 96.20 -20.20
C LYS A 109 -91.25 96.76 -21.02
N LYS A 110 -91.05 97.92 -21.66
CA LYS A 110 -92.05 98.54 -22.55
C LYS A 110 -92.38 97.58 -23.70
N GLY A 111 -93.66 97.29 -23.94
CA GLY A 111 -94.14 96.38 -24.99
C GLY A 111 -95.44 95.65 -24.63
N THR A 112 -96.00 94.90 -25.59
CA THR A 112 -97.26 94.15 -25.46
C THR A 112 -96.98 92.67 -25.23
N GLY A 113 -97.56 92.05 -24.20
CA GLY A 113 -97.38 90.62 -23.92
C GLY A 113 -98.45 90.02 -23.00
N PRO A 114 -98.25 88.82 -22.44
CA PRO A 114 -99.34 88.07 -21.77
C PRO A 114 -99.78 88.70 -20.44
N ILE A 115 -98.87 89.33 -19.71
CA ILE A 115 -99.14 90.05 -18.47
C ILE A 115 -98.72 91.51 -18.68
N GLN A 116 -99.71 92.41 -18.69
CA GLN A 116 -99.52 93.83 -18.99
C GLN A 116 -99.90 94.69 -17.79
N LYS A 117 -99.13 95.75 -17.59
CA LYS A 117 -99.43 96.81 -16.63
C LYS A 117 -99.21 98.14 -17.33
N VAL A 118 -100.12 99.09 -17.10
CA VAL A 118 -99.97 100.47 -17.58
C VAL A 118 -99.18 101.24 -16.54
N ASP A 119 -98.08 101.89 -16.96
CA ASP A 119 -97.36 102.80 -16.07
C ASP A 119 -98.22 104.06 -15.86
N GLN A 120 -98.55 104.35 -14.61
CA GLN A 120 -99.44 105.46 -14.25
C GLN A 120 -98.81 106.84 -14.54
N ALA A 121 -97.49 106.92 -14.70
CA ALA A 121 -96.79 108.18 -14.97
C ALA A 121 -96.64 108.51 -16.46
N THR A 122 -96.49 107.51 -17.33
CA THR A 122 -96.17 107.73 -18.77
C THR A 122 -97.22 107.17 -19.74
N GLY A 123 -98.20 106.38 -19.27
CA GLY A 123 -99.26 105.80 -20.10
C GLY A 123 -98.79 104.69 -21.05
N GLU A 124 -97.53 104.25 -20.93
CA GLU A 124 -96.94 103.21 -21.77
C GLU A 124 -97.32 101.80 -21.26
N ILE A 125 -97.59 100.88 -22.20
CA ILE A 125 -97.88 99.48 -21.89
C ILE A 125 -96.56 98.78 -21.56
N MET A 126 -96.46 98.29 -20.33
CA MET A 126 -95.33 97.50 -19.84
C MET A 126 -95.70 96.02 -19.84
N CYS A 127 -94.81 95.18 -20.38
CA CYS A 127 -94.90 93.74 -20.36
C CYS A 127 -93.93 93.17 -19.32
N LEU A 128 -94.40 92.23 -18.49
CA LEU A 128 -93.53 91.45 -17.62
C LEU A 128 -92.78 90.44 -18.49
N VAL A 129 -91.48 90.63 -18.66
CA VAL A 129 -90.64 89.73 -19.44
C VAL A 129 -89.71 88.99 -18.50
N GLU A 130 -89.67 87.66 -18.64
CA GLU A 130 -88.74 86.81 -17.92
C GLU A 130 -87.34 86.94 -18.56
N VAL A 131 -86.37 87.44 -17.79
CA VAL A 131 -84.98 87.46 -18.22
C VAL A 131 -84.37 86.11 -17.82
N PRO A 132 -83.90 85.31 -18.79
CA PRO A 132 -83.39 83.98 -18.51
C PRO A 132 -82.14 84.06 -17.61
N ALA A 133 -81.96 83.01 -16.80
CA ALA A 133 -80.80 82.85 -15.94
C ALA A 133 -79.48 82.94 -16.72
N GLU A 134 -78.52 83.68 -16.19
CA GLU A 134 -77.17 83.76 -16.73
C GLU A 134 -76.32 82.62 -16.16
N TYR A 135 -75.92 81.70 -17.02
CA TYR A 135 -74.99 80.62 -16.68
C TYR A 135 -73.61 80.96 -17.22
N LYS A 136 -72.57 80.76 -16.40
CA LYS A 136 -71.19 80.77 -16.85
C LYS A 136 -70.68 79.34 -16.88
N THR A 137 -70.15 78.94 -18.02
CA THR A 137 -69.48 77.65 -18.13
C THR A 137 -68.10 77.78 -17.50
N VAL A 138 -67.88 77.06 -16.41
CA VAL A 138 -66.56 76.96 -15.78
C VAL A 138 -65.93 75.66 -16.25
N THR A 139 -64.74 75.76 -16.83
CA THR A 139 -63.91 74.60 -17.18
C THR A 139 -63.01 74.28 -16.00
N ARG A 140 -63.10 73.05 -15.49
CA ARG A 140 -62.16 72.53 -14.49
C ARG A 140 -61.39 71.36 -15.06
N ARG A 141 -60.08 71.36 -14.85
CA ARG A 141 -59.21 70.21 -15.16
C ARG A 141 -59.40 69.16 -14.07
N VAL A 142 -59.93 68.00 -14.45
CA VAL A 142 -60.13 66.85 -13.55
C VAL A 142 -59.15 65.73 -13.91
N VAL A 143 -58.71 64.98 -12.91
CA VAL A 143 -57.88 63.79 -13.11
C VAL A 143 -58.80 62.64 -13.52
N LYS A 144 -58.71 62.18 -14.77
CA LYS A 144 -59.50 61.05 -15.28
C LYS A 144 -58.95 59.72 -14.80
N THR A 145 -57.63 59.59 -14.84
CA THR A 145 -56.91 58.41 -14.35
C THR A 145 -55.78 58.88 -13.46
N PRO A 146 -55.76 58.52 -12.17
CA PRO A 146 -54.71 58.95 -11.26
C PRO A 146 -53.35 58.37 -11.69
N ALA A 147 -52.27 59.03 -11.28
CA ALA A 147 -50.93 58.50 -11.49
C ALA A 147 -50.83 57.16 -10.75
N THR A 148 -50.31 56.15 -11.44
CA THR A 148 -50.11 54.81 -10.88
C THR A 148 -48.65 54.42 -11.03
N THR A 149 -48.15 53.64 -10.08
CA THR A 149 -46.81 53.06 -10.17
C THR A 149 -46.92 51.68 -10.77
N ARG A 150 -46.07 51.39 -11.75
CA ARG A 150 -45.90 50.04 -12.30
C ARG A 150 -44.53 49.53 -11.93
N GLU A 151 -44.48 48.34 -11.34
CA GLU A 151 -43.22 47.64 -11.07
C GLU A 151 -42.71 46.97 -12.34
N VAL A 152 -41.45 47.25 -12.69
CA VAL A 152 -40.76 46.61 -13.83
C VAL A 152 -39.62 45.77 -13.28
N THR A 153 -39.66 44.46 -13.53
CA THR A 153 -38.62 43.51 -13.11
C THR A 153 -37.43 43.57 -14.07
N ILE A 154 -36.23 43.77 -13.52
CA ILE A 154 -34.94 43.69 -14.20
C ILE A 154 -34.39 42.28 -13.93
N PRO A 155 -34.19 41.45 -14.97
CA PRO A 155 -33.77 40.06 -14.78
C PRO A 155 -32.35 39.98 -14.21
N ALA A 156 -32.08 38.88 -13.51
CA ALA A 156 -30.75 38.57 -12.99
C ALA A 156 -29.74 38.35 -14.13
N GLU A 157 -28.52 38.86 -13.94
CA GLU A 157 -27.42 38.68 -14.89
C GLU A 157 -26.54 37.51 -14.43
N TYR A 158 -26.39 36.50 -15.30
CA TYR A 158 -25.54 35.34 -15.07
C TYR A 158 -24.32 35.40 -15.99
N GLN A 159 -23.14 35.07 -15.47
CA GLN A 159 -21.95 34.82 -16.27
C GLN A 159 -21.56 33.35 -16.20
N THR A 160 -21.09 32.80 -17.32
CA THR A 160 -20.55 31.44 -17.39
C THR A 160 -19.05 31.49 -17.11
N VAL A 161 -18.62 30.87 -16.01
CA VAL A 161 -17.21 30.77 -15.66
C VAL A 161 -16.76 29.32 -15.85
N THR A 162 -15.58 29.13 -16.46
CA THR A 162 -14.94 27.82 -16.58
C THR A 162 -14.12 27.54 -15.34
N VAL A 163 -14.51 26.55 -14.56
CA VAL A 163 -13.79 26.12 -13.36
C VAL A 163 -13.14 24.75 -13.57
N ARG A 164 -11.92 24.59 -13.07
CA ARG A 164 -11.21 23.30 -13.10
C ARG A 164 -11.59 22.50 -11.86
N LYS A 165 -12.45 21.51 -12.01
CA LYS A 165 -12.87 20.61 -10.93
C LYS A 165 -12.04 19.33 -10.94
N GLN A 166 -11.75 18.81 -9.76
CA GLN A 166 -11.08 17.51 -9.64
C GLN A 166 -12.10 16.41 -9.93
N ALA A 167 -11.87 15.63 -10.98
CA ALA A 167 -12.70 14.48 -11.34
C ALA A 167 -12.29 13.23 -10.55
N GLU A 168 -10.99 12.99 -10.43
CA GLU A 168 -10.42 11.89 -9.64
C GLU A 168 -9.25 12.39 -8.78
N PRO A 169 -9.21 12.05 -7.48
CA PRO A 169 -8.10 12.42 -6.62
C PRO A 169 -6.85 11.60 -6.95
N ALA A 170 -5.68 12.11 -6.53
CA ALA A 170 -4.45 11.34 -6.60
C ALA A 170 -4.53 10.13 -5.67
N ARG A 171 -4.03 8.99 -6.13
CA ARG A 171 -4.04 7.74 -5.34
C ARG A 171 -2.75 6.97 -5.49
N GLU A 172 -2.41 6.23 -4.44
CA GLU A 172 -1.29 5.30 -4.43
C GLU A 172 -1.79 3.89 -4.76
N VAL A 173 -1.09 3.21 -5.66
CA VAL A 173 -1.29 1.78 -5.92
C VAL A 173 -0.05 1.05 -5.41
N ARG A 174 -0.25 0.19 -4.41
CA ARG A 174 0.80 -0.65 -3.82
C ARG A 174 0.73 -2.05 -4.42
N THR A 175 1.85 -2.52 -4.95
CA THR A 175 1.99 -3.88 -5.48
C THR A 175 3.03 -4.62 -4.65
N THR A 176 2.61 -5.68 -3.96
CA THR A 176 3.50 -6.51 -3.14
C THR A 176 4.33 -7.43 -4.02
N ILE A 177 5.65 -7.36 -3.87
CA ILE A 177 6.61 -8.26 -4.51
C ILE A 177 7.03 -9.28 -3.43
N PRO A 178 6.74 -10.59 -3.62
CA PRO A 178 7.00 -11.60 -2.60
C PRO A 178 8.49 -11.81 -2.37
N ALA A 179 8.84 -12.31 -1.18
CA ALA A 179 10.20 -12.68 -0.84
C ALA A 179 10.71 -13.84 -1.72
N GLU A 180 11.95 -13.74 -2.20
CA GLU A 180 12.63 -14.79 -2.94
C GLU A 180 13.59 -15.53 -2.01
N TYR A 181 13.51 -16.87 -2.01
CA TYR A 181 14.35 -17.75 -1.22
C TYR A 181 15.29 -18.53 -2.12
N GLN A 182 16.54 -18.71 -1.69
CA GLN A 182 17.49 -19.60 -2.34
C GLN A 182 17.81 -20.78 -1.43
N THR A 183 18.01 -21.95 -2.01
CA THR A 183 18.48 -23.12 -1.27
C THR A 183 19.96 -23.25 -1.50
N ILE A 184 20.75 -23.09 -0.43
CA ILE A 184 22.20 -23.29 -0.48
C ILE A 184 22.54 -24.66 0.10
N THR A 185 23.52 -25.32 -0.49
CA THR A 185 24.10 -26.56 0.03
C THR A 185 25.31 -26.21 0.88
N LYS A 186 25.27 -26.61 2.16
CA LYS A 186 26.39 -26.46 3.09
C LYS A 186 26.93 -27.84 3.45
N THR A 187 28.25 -27.98 3.44
CA THR A 187 28.91 -29.15 4.01
C THR A 187 29.00 -28.96 5.52
N GLU A 188 28.30 -29.81 6.26
CA GLU A 188 28.33 -29.83 7.72
C GLU A 188 29.27 -30.95 8.17
N LEU A 189 30.21 -30.61 9.04
CA LEU A 189 31.10 -31.57 9.68
C LEU A 189 30.31 -32.32 10.75
N VAL A 190 30.13 -33.64 10.57
CA VAL A 190 29.36 -34.49 11.49
C VAL A 190 30.27 -34.99 12.61
N SER A 191 31.49 -35.38 12.27
CA SER A 191 32.49 -35.81 13.23
C SER A 191 33.88 -35.40 12.77
N GLU A 192 34.69 -34.97 13.72
CA GLU A 192 36.10 -34.67 13.47
C GLU A 192 36.90 -35.95 13.27
N GLY A 193 37.92 -35.85 12.41
CA GLY A 193 38.90 -36.92 12.29
C GLY A 193 39.72 -37.00 13.57
N HIS A 194 39.90 -38.21 14.07
CA HIS A 194 40.59 -38.43 15.34
C HIS A 194 41.44 -39.70 15.29
N LEU A 195 42.36 -39.79 16.24
CA LEU A 195 43.14 -41.00 16.45
C LEU A 195 42.38 -41.92 17.39
N GLU A 196 42.09 -43.12 16.93
CA GLU A 196 41.41 -44.16 17.69
C GLU A 196 42.39 -45.32 17.96
N TRP A 197 42.40 -45.83 19.18
CA TRP A 197 43.16 -47.03 19.53
C TRP A 197 42.46 -48.28 19.00
N ARG A 198 43.19 -49.11 18.25
CA ARG A 198 42.67 -50.39 17.74
C ARG A 198 43.64 -51.52 18.05
N GLU A 199 43.08 -52.70 18.32
CA GLU A 199 43.81 -53.93 18.60
C GLU A 199 44.51 -54.41 17.31
N ILE A 200 45.82 -54.62 17.39
CA ILE A 200 46.65 -55.15 16.32
C ILE A 200 47.26 -56.48 16.73
N LEU A 201 47.64 -57.27 15.73
CA LEU A 201 48.30 -58.54 15.98
C LEU A 201 49.65 -58.30 16.67
N CYS A 202 49.84 -58.85 17.87
CA CYS A 202 51.13 -58.82 18.55
C CYS A 202 52.18 -59.66 17.84
N GLU A 203 53.46 -59.33 18.05
CA GLU A 203 54.60 -60.11 17.56
C GLU A 203 54.50 -61.59 17.95
N THR A 204 53.99 -61.88 19.15
CA THR A 204 53.77 -63.24 19.67
C THR A 204 52.78 -64.06 18.85
N ASN A 205 51.82 -63.41 18.19
CA ASN A 205 50.84 -64.07 17.32
C ASN A 205 51.26 -64.07 15.84
N MET A 206 52.25 -63.26 15.46
CA MET A 206 52.83 -63.16 14.11
C MET A 206 53.81 -64.30 13.81
N THR A 207 53.40 -65.54 14.04
CA THR A 207 54.22 -66.71 13.67
C THR A 207 54.16 -66.94 12.16
N ARG A 208 55.22 -67.54 11.59
CA ARG A 208 55.28 -67.87 10.15
C ARG A 208 54.07 -68.70 9.69
N GLY A 209 53.59 -69.62 10.53
CA GLY A 209 52.39 -70.41 10.26
C GLY A 209 51.13 -69.53 10.17
N ARG A 210 50.91 -68.67 11.17
CA ARG A 210 49.75 -67.76 11.20
C ARG A 210 49.74 -66.79 10.02
N ILE A 211 50.92 -66.27 9.66
CA ILE A 211 51.04 -65.36 8.50
C ILE A 211 50.69 -66.10 7.19
N ARG A 212 51.06 -67.39 7.04
CA ARG A 212 50.62 -68.19 5.89
C ARG A 212 49.12 -68.38 5.86
N ASP A 213 48.50 -68.63 7.02
CA ASP A 213 47.04 -68.76 7.10
C ASP A 213 46.34 -67.46 6.70
N ILE A 214 46.87 -66.31 7.12
CA ILE A 214 46.40 -64.98 6.72
C ILE A 214 46.57 -64.76 5.21
N GLN A 215 47.75 -65.06 4.65
CA GLN A 215 48.00 -64.95 3.21
C GLN A 215 47.04 -65.85 2.41
N LEU A 216 46.84 -67.11 2.82
CA LEU A 216 45.89 -68.02 2.19
C LEU A 216 44.45 -67.50 2.29
N ALA A 217 44.06 -66.96 3.44
CA ALA A 217 42.74 -66.39 3.65
C ALA A 217 42.52 -65.16 2.77
N LEU A 218 43.50 -64.27 2.66
CA LEU A 218 43.47 -63.12 1.74
C LEU A 218 43.32 -63.58 0.29
N GLN A 219 44.09 -64.58 -0.12
CA GLN A 219 44.02 -65.15 -1.47
C GLN A 219 42.64 -65.75 -1.76
N ARG A 220 42.07 -66.51 -0.82
CA ARG A 220 40.70 -67.07 -0.92
C ARG A 220 39.63 -65.98 -0.95
N ALA A 221 39.87 -64.86 -0.26
CA ALA A 221 39.01 -63.69 -0.31
C ALA A 221 39.18 -62.87 -1.60
N GLY A 222 40.03 -63.30 -2.55
CA GLY A 222 40.25 -62.63 -3.83
C GLY A 222 41.30 -61.51 -3.79
N HIS A 223 42.00 -61.32 -2.68
CA HIS A 223 43.05 -60.32 -2.52
C HIS A 223 44.43 -60.99 -2.57
N ASN A 224 45.14 -60.86 -3.68
CA ASN A 224 46.41 -61.56 -3.90
C ASN A 224 47.54 -61.02 -3.00
N PRO A 225 48.02 -61.78 -1.99
CA PRO A 225 49.09 -61.35 -1.07
C PRO A 225 50.50 -61.49 -1.67
N GLY A 226 50.65 -62.02 -2.88
CA GLY A 226 51.93 -62.46 -3.44
C GLY A 226 52.26 -63.89 -3.01
N SER A 227 53.53 -64.13 -2.69
CA SER A 227 53.99 -65.44 -2.19
C SER A 227 53.38 -65.77 -0.82
N VAL A 228 52.88 -67.00 -0.67
CA VAL A 228 52.42 -67.53 0.62
C VAL A 228 53.61 -68.15 1.37
N ASP A 229 54.53 -67.31 1.78
CA ASP A 229 55.79 -67.70 2.42
C ASP A 229 55.75 -67.62 3.96
N GLY A 230 54.76 -66.93 4.51
CA GLY A 230 54.66 -66.63 5.93
C GLY A 230 55.43 -65.38 6.36
N VAL A 231 55.74 -64.48 5.41
CA VAL A 231 56.41 -63.21 5.65
C VAL A 231 55.50 -62.06 5.21
N ILE A 232 55.28 -61.07 6.09
CA ILE A 232 54.49 -59.89 5.74
C ILE A 232 55.35 -58.94 4.91
N GLY A 233 55.28 -59.10 3.58
CA GLY A 233 55.88 -58.19 2.62
C GLY A 233 54.92 -57.11 2.12
N THR A 234 55.40 -56.27 1.20
CA THR A 234 54.61 -55.23 0.54
C THR A 234 53.40 -55.79 -0.21
N GLY A 235 53.54 -56.96 -0.83
CA GLY A 235 52.45 -57.67 -1.50
C GLY A 235 51.34 -58.08 -0.54
N THR A 236 51.72 -58.63 0.62
CA THR A 236 50.77 -59.07 1.65
C THR A 236 50.05 -57.88 2.25
N MET A 237 50.75 -56.80 2.61
CA MET A 237 50.11 -55.59 3.15
C MET A 237 49.22 -54.89 2.12
N ARG A 238 49.57 -54.89 0.83
CA ARG A 238 48.68 -54.37 -0.22
C ARG A 238 47.37 -55.16 -0.29
N ALA A 239 47.45 -56.49 -0.16
CA ALA A 239 46.26 -57.35 -0.13
C ALA A 239 45.40 -57.10 1.12
N VAL A 240 46.04 -56.95 2.29
CA VAL A 240 45.36 -56.56 3.54
C VAL A 240 44.61 -55.24 3.38
N ASN A 241 45.28 -54.21 2.86
CA ASN A 241 44.68 -52.89 2.68
C ASN A 241 43.54 -52.91 1.66
N ALA A 242 43.67 -53.71 0.59
CA ALA A 242 42.60 -53.90 -0.38
C ALA A 242 41.40 -54.64 0.23
N TYR A 243 41.65 -55.66 1.05
CA TYR A 243 40.60 -56.39 1.78
C TYR A 243 39.88 -55.47 2.77
N GLN A 244 40.61 -54.68 3.55
CA GLN A 244 40.05 -53.73 4.49
C GLN A 244 39.13 -52.71 3.78
N ARG A 245 39.59 -52.10 2.66
CA ARG A 245 38.75 -51.21 1.83
C ARG A 245 37.46 -51.88 1.36
N ALA A 246 37.57 -53.11 0.86
CA ALA A 246 36.43 -53.85 0.33
C ALA A 246 35.40 -54.22 1.42
N LYS A 247 35.85 -54.40 2.67
CA LYS A 247 35.00 -54.74 3.83
C LYS A 247 34.56 -53.53 4.65
N GLY A 248 34.94 -52.32 4.27
CA GLY A 248 34.68 -51.11 5.07
C GLY A 248 35.42 -51.10 6.40
N LEU A 249 36.48 -51.91 6.52
CA LEU A 249 37.37 -51.90 7.68
C LEU A 249 38.38 -50.75 7.52
N PRO A 250 38.89 -50.18 8.63
CA PRO A 250 39.92 -49.17 8.56
C PRO A 250 41.15 -49.70 7.84
N VAL A 251 41.71 -48.88 6.97
CA VAL A 251 42.92 -49.18 6.21
C VAL A 251 44.09 -48.56 6.93
N ASP A 252 44.96 -49.40 7.45
CA ASP A 252 46.06 -49.01 8.31
C ASP A 252 47.40 -49.54 7.77
N ARG A 253 48.47 -49.33 8.56
CA ARG A 253 49.82 -49.84 8.28
C ARG A 253 50.12 -51.14 9.03
N TYR A 254 49.17 -51.60 9.84
CA TYR A 254 49.34 -52.73 10.76
C TYR A 254 48.33 -53.82 10.42
N LEU A 255 48.55 -55.05 10.86
CA LEU A 255 47.54 -56.09 10.72
C LEU A 255 46.62 -56.06 11.94
N ASN A 256 45.44 -55.47 11.78
CA ASN A 256 44.43 -55.39 12.84
C ASN A 256 43.84 -56.78 13.17
N VAL A 257 43.57 -57.04 14.45
CA VAL A 257 42.93 -58.28 14.91
C VAL A 257 41.54 -58.47 14.31
N GLU A 258 40.78 -57.40 14.10
CA GLU A 258 39.47 -57.41 13.43
C GLU A 258 39.60 -57.92 11.99
N THR A 259 40.65 -57.49 11.27
CA THR A 259 40.94 -57.98 9.91
C THR A 259 41.21 -59.48 9.92
N VAL A 260 42.03 -59.98 10.86
CA VAL A 260 42.37 -61.41 10.95
C VAL A 260 41.16 -62.26 11.33
N LYS A 261 40.32 -61.78 12.26
CA LYS A 261 39.04 -62.40 12.63
C LYS A 261 38.07 -62.43 11.44
N SER A 262 37.98 -61.33 10.70
CA SER A 262 37.13 -61.21 9.49
C SER A 262 37.56 -62.18 8.38
N LEU A 263 38.87 -62.47 8.28
CA LEU A 263 39.44 -63.48 7.38
C LEU A 263 39.23 -64.93 7.86
N GLY A 264 38.67 -65.13 9.06
CA GLY A 264 38.40 -66.45 9.62
C GLY A 264 39.65 -67.18 10.13
N VAL A 265 40.75 -66.48 10.34
CA VAL A 265 41.98 -67.07 10.88
C VAL A 265 41.91 -67.05 12.41
N ALA A 266 42.00 -68.23 13.03
CA ALA A 266 42.01 -68.34 14.49
C ALA A 266 43.29 -67.70 15.07
N LEU A 267 43.17 -67.00 16.20
CA LEU A 267 44.29 -66.32 16.88
C LEU A 267 44.73 -66.98 18.19
N ARG A 268 44.13 -68.13 18.55
CA ARG A 268 44.51 -68.95 19.69
C ARG A 268 45.52 -70.03 19.30
#